data_AF-A0A7S0S2U0-F1
#
_entry.id   AF-A0A7S0S2U0-F1
#
_cell.length_a   1.000
_cell.length_b   1.000
_cell.length_c   1.000
_cell.angle_alpha   90.00
_cell.angle_beta   90.00
_cell.angle_gamma   90.00
#
_symmetry.space_group_name_H-M   'P 1'
#
loop_
_entity.id
_entity.type
_entity.pdbx_description
1 polymer ?
#
loop_
_entity_poly.entity_id
_entity_poly.type
_entity_poly.pdbx_seq_one_letter_code
_entity_poly.pdbx_strand_id
1 'polypeptide(L)'
;EIGEVPVVARKLLGRGRGRVSLRVTRAFGSFALKQPRPILIARPSVSVTALRPGVDSCIVYGTHQLWSFLTPQQAVELVEHSLRLSRASNPDVEPADAAAEAARWLV
;
A
#
# COMPACT_ATOMS: atom_id res chain seq x y z
N GLU A 1 4.65 -5.14 -10.37
CA GLU A 1 4.64 -6.46 -9.70
C GLU A 1 5.33 -6.37 -8.36
N ILE A 2 4.61 -6.65 -7.28
CA ILE A 2 5.19 -6.79 -5.95
C ILE A 2 5.60 -8.26 -5.84
N GLY A 3 6.77 -8.58 -6.40
CA GLY A 3 7.42 -9.85 -6.12
C GLY A 3 7.99 -9.79 -4.71
N GLU A 4 7.77 -10.83 -3.90
CA GLU A 4 8.61 -11.06 -2.74
C GLU A 4 10.03 -11.25 -3.26
N VAL A 5 10.87 -10.22 -3.10
CA VAL A 5 12.30 -10.36 -3.38
C VAL A 5 12.92 -10.79 -2.06
N PRO A 6 13.24 -12.08 -1.85
CA PRO A 6 14.01 -12.48 -0.69
C PRO A 6 15.41 -11.88 -0.85
N VAL A 7 15.60 -10.67 -0.29
CA VAL A 7 16.93 -10.07 -0.22
C VAL A 7 17.65 -10.74 0.94
N VAL A 8 18.42 -11.78 0.61
CA VAL A 8 19.31 -12.42 1.59
C VAL A 8 20.54 -11.55 1.74
N ALA A 9 20.52 -10.68 2.75
CA ALA A 9 21.69 -9.89 3.08
C ALA A 9 22.52 -10.57 4.17
N ARG A 10 23.82 -10.72 3.92
CA ARG A 10 24.79 -11.09 4.94
C ARG A 10 25.18 -9.83 5.69
N LYS A 11 24.73 -9.70 6.94
CA LYS A 11 25.19 -8.62 7.80
C LYS A 11 26.11 -9.18 8.89
N LEU A 12 27.28 -8.58 9.03
CA LEU A 12 28.10 -8.70 10.22
C LEU A 12 27.43 -7.85 11.31
N LEU A 13 26.52 -8.46 12.07
CA LEU A 13 26.08 -7.89 13.35
C LEU A 13 27.20 -8.19 14.34
N GLY A 14 27.55 -7.21 15.19
CA GLY A 14 28.61 -7.35 16.19
C GLY A 14 28.49 -8.70 16.91
N ARG A 15 29.50 -9.57 16.68
CA ARG A 15 29.67 -10.93 17.24
C ARG A 15 28.79 -12.07 16.69
N GLY A 16 28.11 -11.92 15.54
CA GLY A 16 27.41 -13.05 14.90
C GLY A 16 27.12 -12.87 13.40
N ARG A 17 27.39 -13.91 12.60
CA ARG A 17 26.97 -13.98 11.19
C ARG A 17 25.47 -14.32 11.13
N GLY A 18 24.60 -13.32 11.08
CA GLY A 18 23.16 -13.51 10.91
C GLY A 18 22.74 -13.37 9.44
N ARG A 19 21.83 -14.24 8.98
CA ARG A 19 21.06 -13.98 7.75
C ARG A 19 19.87 -13.10 8.14
N VAL A 20 19.70 -11.98 7.45
CA VAL A 20 18.49 -11.14 7.56
C VAL A 20 17.66 -11.39 6.32
N SER A 21 16.40 -11.78 6.50
CA SER A 21 15.41 -11.87 5.44
C SER A 21 14.53 -10.62 5.49
N LEU A 22 14.47 -9.87 4.39
CA LEU A 22 13.65 -8.68 4.27
C LEU A 22 12.52 -8.95 3.28
N ARG A 23 11.29 -8.59 3.65
CA ARG A 23 10.13 -8.60 2.76
C ARG A 23 10.01 -7.35 1.89
N VAL A 24 10.82 -6.33 2.19
CA VAL A 24 10.80 -5.03 1.50
C VAL A 24 12.22 -4.56 1.19
N THR A 25 12.36 -3.87 0.06
CA THR A 25 13.63 -3.22 -0.36
C THR A 25 13.69 -1.74 0.04
N ARG A 26 12.56 -1.19 0.48
CA ARG A 26 12.44 0.22 0.89
C ARG A 26 11.67 0.36 2.19
N ALA A 27 12.22 1.13 3.13
CA ALA A 27 11.51 1.54 4.34
C ALA A 27 12.19 2.75 5.02
N PHE A 28 11.41 3.47 5.83
CA PHE A 28 11.94 4.39 6.82
C PHE A 28 12.61 3.63 7.99
N GLY A 29 13.41 4.32 8.79
CA GLY A 29 14.13 3.70 9.92
C GLY A 29 15.20 2.69 9.48
N SER A 30 15.36 1.59 10.22
CA SER A 30 16.29 0.49 9.89
C SER A 30 17.71 0.95 9.55
N PHE A 31 18.23 1.93 10.31
CA PHE A 31 19.53 2.57 10.06
C PHE A 31 20.67 1.57 9.92
N ALA A 32 20.61 0.51 10.70
CA ALA A 32 21.60 -0.56 10.68
C ALA A 32 21.65 -1.30 9.32
N LEU A 33 20.61 -1.23 8.48
CA LEU A 33 20.56 -1.84 7.14
C LEU A 33 20.88 -0.83 6.02
N LYS A 34 21.19 0.42 6.39
CA LYS A 34 21.49 1.52 5.47
C LYS A 34 22.99 1.87 5.42
N GLN A 35 23.79 1.31 6.31
CA GLN A 35 25.23 1.57 6.42
C GLN A 35 26.04 0.30 6.76
N PRO A 36 27.32 0.23 6.37
CA PRO A 36 28.03 1.15 5.46
C PRO A 36 27.64 0.93 3.98
N ARG A 37 27.11 -0.26 3.65
CA ARG A 37 26.56 -0.58 2.33
C ARG A 37 25.04 -0.73 2.46
N PRO A 38 24.24 0.14 1.81
CA PRO A 38 22.79 0.12 1.96
C PRO A 38 22.18 -1.11 1.28
N ILE A 39 21.45 -1.90 2.05
CA ILE A 39 20.60 -3.00 1.57
C ILE A 39 19.14 -2.53 1.47
N LEU A 40 18.78 -1.53 2.27
CA LEU A 40 17.46 -0.92 2.32
C LEU A 40 17.57 0.58 2.01
N ILE A 41 16.62 1.14 1.26
CA ILE A 41 16.60 2.59 0.98
C ILE A 41 15.32 3.24 1.49
N ALA A 42 15.37 4.52 1.87
CA ALA A 42 14.17 5.27 2.25
C ALA A 42 13.52 6.02 1.09
N ARG A 43 14.22 6.15 -0.04
CA ARG A 43 13.77 6.98 -1.17
C ARG A 43 12.50 6.39 -1.78
N PRO A 44 11.39 7.15 -1.88
CA PRO A 44 10.16 6.65 -2.50
C PRO A 44 10.32 6.49 -4.02
N SER A 45 9.40 5.76 -4.62
CA SER A 45 9.12 5.88 -6.06
C SER A 45 8.00 6.89 -6.22
N VAL A 46 8.16 7.84 -7.15
CA VAL A 46 7.18 8.90 -7.39
C VAL A 46 6.67 8.77 -8.81
N SER A 47 5.35 8.73 -8.96
CA SER A 47 4.66 8.76 -10.25
C SER A 47 3.65 9.91 -10.23
N VAL A 48 3.52 10.60 -11.36
CA VAL A 48 2.55 11.67 -11.54
C VAL A 48 1.57 11.23 -12.62
N THR A 49 0.28 11.34 -12.33
CA THR A 49 -0.79 10.97 -13.26
C THR A 49 -1.87 12.03 -13.19
N ALA A 50 -2.26 12.57 -14.34
CA ALA A 50 -3.38 13.51 -14.43
C ALA A 50 -4.69 12.74 -14.30
N LEU A 51 -5.56 13.19 -13.39
CA LEU A 51 -6.90 12.63 -13.22
C LEU A 51 -7.79 13.07 -14.39
N ARG A 52 -8.61 12.15 -14.88
CA ARG A 52 -9.61 12.38 -15.92
C ARG A 52 -10.97 12.62 -15.27
N PRO A 53 -11.48 13.87 -15.29
CA PRO A 53 -12.78 14.17 -14.70
C PRO A 53 -13.89 13.31 -15.31
N GLY A 54 -14.80 12.83 -14.46
CA GLY A 54 -15.93 11.99 -14.88
C GLY A 54 -15.57 10.53 -15.19
N VAL A 55 -14.28 10.17 -15.25
CA VAL A 55 -13.82 8.79 -15.46
C VAL A 55 -13.18 8.23 -14.20
N ASP A 56 -12.20 8.95 -13.64
CA ASP A 56 -11.48 8.50 -12.45
C ASP A 56 -12.29 8.90 -11.20
N SER A 57 -12.91 7.91 -10.54
CA SER A 57 -13.88 8.12 -9.46
C SER A 57 -13.28 8.00 -8.06
N CYS A 58 -12.22 7.22 -7.90
CA CYS A 58 -11.57 6.99 -6.61
C CYS A 58 -10.10 6.54 -6.76
N ILE A 59 -9.36 6.63 -5.67
CA ILE A 59 -8.01 6.05 -5.52
C ILE A 59 -8.02 5.17 -4.28
N VAL A 60 -7.63 3.91 -4.43
CA VAL A 60 -7.58 2.95 -3.32
C VAL A 60 -6.15 2.81 -2.81
N TYR A 61 -5.92 3.21 -1.55
CA TYR A 61 -4.67 2.98 -0.85
C TYR A 61 -4.85 1.83 0.13
N GLY A 62 -3.89 0.91 0.15
CA GLY A 62 -3.90 -0.25 1.05
C GLY A 62 -2.51 -0.68 1.42
N THR A 63 -2.35 -1.23 2.63
CA THR A 63 -1.12 -1.93 3.02
C THR A 63 -1.06 -3.30 2.35
N HIS A 64 0.08 -3.99 2.49
CA HIS A 64 0.22 -5.35 1.95
C HIS A 64 -0.88 -6.32 2.39
N GLN A 65 -1.50 -6.11 3.57
CA GLN A 65 -2.53 -7.00 4.09
C GLN A 65 -3.75 -7.01 3.18
N LEU A 66 -4.24 -5.83 2.76
CA LEU A 66 -5.35 -5.72 1.81
C LEU A 66 -5.06 -6.47 0.51
N TRP A 67 -3.89 -6.19 -0.07
CA TRP A 67 -3.45 -6.76 -1.35
C TRP A 67 -3.05 -8.23 -1.27
N SER A 68 -2.94 -8.80 -0.07
CA SER A 68 -2.73 -10.25 0.11
C SER A 68 -4.02 -11.06 -0.10
N PHE A 69 -5.18 -10.41 0.05
CA PHE A 69 -6.49 -11.06 -0.07
C PHE A 69 -7.25 -10.64 -1.32
N LEU A 70 -6.99 -9.43 -1.84
CA LEU A 70 -7.72 -8.88 -2.97
C LEU A 70 -6.78 -8.55 -4.13
N THR A 71 -7.22 -8.91 -5.33
CA THR A 71 -6.66 -8.32 -6.54
C THR A 71 -7.03 -6.84 -6.63
N PRO A 72 -6.25 -6.02 -7.38
CA PRO A 72 -6.60 -4.61 -7.59
C PRO A 72 -8.02 -4.41 -8.12
N GLN A 73 -8.47 -5.26 -9.04
CA GLN A 73 -9.81 -5.18 -9.62
C GLN A 73 -10.90 -5.46 -8.58
N GLN A 74 -10.75 -6.52 -7.78
CA GLN A 74 -11.70 -6.83 -6.70
C GLN A 74 -11.79 -5.71 -5.66
N ALA A 75 -10.66 -5.07 -5.33
CA ALA A 75 -10.67 -3.94 -4.41
C ALA A 75 -11.47 -2.75 -4.96
N VAL A 76 -11.31 -2.44 -6.25
CA VAL A 76 -12.09 -1.38 -6.91
C VAL A 76 -13.58 -1.72 -6.95
N GLU A 77 -13.95 -2.95 -7.29
CA GLU A 77 -15.34 -3.40 -7.34
C GLU A 77 -16.03 -3.32 -5.97
N LEU A 78 -15.32 -3.71 -4.90
CA LEU A 78 -15.85 -3.59 -3.53
C LEU A 78 -16.08 -2.14 -3.11
N VAL A 79 -15.13 -1.26 -3.43
CA VAL A 79 -15.26 0.18 -3.15
C VAL A 79 -16.40 0.77 -3.97
N GLU A 80 -16.49 0.45 -5.26
CA GLU A 80 -17.57 0.93 -6.12
C GLU A 80 -18.94 0.47 -5.63
N HIS A 81 -19.08 -0.81 -5.26
CA HIS A 81 -20.31 -1.34 -4.70
C HIS A 81 -20.70 -0.62 -3.41
N SER A 82 -19.75 -0.40 -2.51
CA SER A 82 -19.99 0.30 -1.24
C SER A 82 -20.42 1.76 -1.47
N LEU A 83 -19.76 2.47 -2.40
CA LEU A 83 -20.13 3.85 -2.75
C LEU A 83 -21.54 3.95 -3.34
N ARG A 84 -21.94 2.98 -4.19
CA ARG A 84 -23.30 2.93 -4.73
C ARG A 84 -24.33 2.72 -3.62
N LEU A 85 -24.06 1.81 -2.69
CA LEU A 85 -24.94 1.56 -1.54
C LEU A 85 -25.07 2.80 -0.64
N SER A 86 -23.97 3.48 -0.34
CA SER A 86 -23.99 4.70 0.47
C SER A 86 -24.81 5.81 -0.18
N ARG A 87 -24.67 6.02 -1.50
CA ARG A 87 -25.48 7.00 -2.25
C ARG A 87 -26.96 6.65 -2.29
N ALA A 88 -27.29 5.36 -2.38
CA ALA A 88 -28.67 4.90 -2.34
C ALA A 88 -29.31 5.09 -0.94
N SER A 89 -28.51 4.98 0.13
CA SER A 89 -28.95 5.16 1.51
C SER A 89 -29.05 6.63 1.92
N ASN A 90 -28.21 7.50 1.36
CA ASN A 90 -28.17 8.92 1.71
C ASN A 90 -27.73 9.78 0.49
N PRO A 91 -28.67 10.32 -0.29
CA PRO A 91 -28.38 10.98 -1.57
C PRO A 91 -27.67 12.33 -1.44
N ASP A 92 -27.72 12.96 -0.27
CA ASP A 92 -27.09 14.26 0.01
C ASP A 92 -25.67 14.15 0.60
N VAL A 93 -25.14 12.92 0.77
CA VAL A 93 -23.79 12.72 1.30
C VAL A 93 -22.76 12.93 0.20
N GLU A 94 -21.84 13.87 0.45
CA GLU A 94 -20.70 14.14 -0.42
C GLU A 94 -19.91 12.85 -0.69
N PRO A 95 -19.47 12.59 -1.94
CA PRO A 95 -18.81 11.33 -2.31
C PRO A 95 -17.58 11.00 -1.47
N ALA A 96 -16.88 12.03 -0.98
CA ALA A 96 -15.71 11.90 -0.13
C ALA A 96 -16.05 11.32 1.27
N ASP A 97 -17.18 11.73 1.84
CA ASP A 97 -17.63 11.27 3.15
C ASP A 97 -18.18 9.84 3.08
N ALA A 98 -18.92 9.52 2.01
CA ALA A 98 -19.37 8.15 1.73
C ALA A 98 -18.19 7.17 1.52
N ALA A 99 -17.13 7.61 0.84
CA ALA A 99 -15.92 6.81 0.65
C ALA A 99 -15.20 6.54 1.97
N ALA A 100 -15.10 7.56 2.83
CA ALA A 100 -14.47 7.43 4.15
C ALA A 100 -15.26 6.48 5.07
N GLU A 101 -16.60 6.52 5.01
CA GLU A 101 -17.47 5.63 5.78
C GLU A 101 -17.41 4.18 5.28
N ALA A 102 -17.43 3.96 3.95
CA ALA A 102 -17.25 2.63 3.37
C ALA A 102 -15.88 2.02 3.72
N ALA A 103 -14.82 2.83 3.73
CA ALA A 103 -13.48 2.40 4.10
C ALA A 103 -13.35 1.96 5.58
N ARG A 104 -14.21 2.47 6.48
CA ARG A 104 -14.20 2.05 7.90
C ARG A 104 -14.54 0.58 8.11
N TRP A 105 -15.32 -0.02 7.21
CA TRP A 105 -15.72 -1.43 7.30
C TRP A 105 -14.66 -2.39 6.72
N LEU A 106 -13.58 -1.86 6.15
CA LEU A 106 -12.52 -2.63 5.50
C LEU A 106 -11.24 -2.74 6.36
N VAL A 107 -11.27 -2.31 7.63
CA VAL A 107 -10.13 -2.36 8.59
C VAL A 107 -10.43 -3.32 9.73
#